data_AF-A0A4V6PX55-F1
#
_entry.id   AF-A0A4V6PX55-F1
#
_cell.length_a   1.000
_cell.length_b   1.000
_cell.length_c   1.000
_cell.angle_alpha   90.00
_cell.angle_beta   90.00
_cell.angle_gamma   90.00
#
_symmetry.space_group_name_H-M   'P 1'
#
loop_
_entity.id
_entity.type
_entity.pdbx_description
1 polymer ?
#
loop_
_entity_poly.entity_id
_entity_poly.type
_entity_poly.pdbx_seq_one_letter_code
_entity_poly.pdbx_strand_id
1 'polypeptide(L)'
;MDETRTTLWELEGRWTMGRALPRDLLSTIGAWLRREFPDRRAFVLAVIRRRAEEIREEDAGLPVDGPAEGMLALSATVLAAHETLIDVFDGDARRTVLFLRQALGSVLRRPFQVTFGAPGRRDDPLGAIESACRAEAGRHGASVDIRVERPDADAVEMRVERCFFHDFFARRGVGDVTTVMCAWDATWMRAVDPAVSGLRAERTTLRSQGDDACRFRVVCTEDPAATFVDALR
;
A
#
# COMPACT_ATOMS: atom_id res chain seq x y z
N MET A 1 -21.18 13.61 9.23
CA MET A 1 -20.67 12.33 8.72
C MET A 1 -21.21 11.26 9.66
N ASP A 2 -22.06 10.36 9.18
CA ASP A 2 -22.86 9.43 9.99
C ASP A 2 -21.97 8.44 10.78
N GLU A 3 -22.18 8.36 12.10
CA GLU A 3 -21.45 7.52 13.06
C GLU A 3 -21.43 6.05 12.64
N THR A 4 -22.53 5.58 12.04
CA THR A 4 -22.69 4.22 11.49
C THR A 4 -21.68 3.92 10.37
N ARG A 5 -21.37 4.93 9.55
CA ARG A 5 -20.44 4.79 8.42
C ARG A 5 -18.98 4.75 8.89
N THR A 6 -18.66 5.45 9.97
CA THR A 6 -17.34 5.42 10.61
C THR A 6 -17.04 4.04 11.18
N THR A 7 -17.96 3.43 11.93
CA THR A 7 -17.78 2.08 12.52
C THR A 7 -17.59 0.99 11.45
N LEU A 8 -18.30 1.07 10.33
CA LEU A 8 -18.13 0.12 9.22
C LEU A 8 -16.71 0.19 8.63
N TRP A 9 -16.17 1.40 8.43
CA TRP A 9 -14.83 1.59 7.87
C TRP A 9 -13.72 1.17 8.83
N GLU A 10 -13.90 1.38 10.13
CA GLU A 10 -12.97 0.86 11.13
C GLU A 10 -12.89 -0.67 11.10
N LEU A 11 -14.05 -1.33 10.99
CA LEU A 11 -14.13 -2.78 10.87
C LEU A 11 -13.51 -3.30 9.57
N GLU A 12 -13.77 -2.64 8.43
CA GLU A 12 -13.21 -3.04 7.14
C GLU A 12 -11.69 -2.82 7.07
N GLY A 13 -11.19 -1.69 7.57
CA GLY A 13 -9.75 -1.39 7.62
C GLY A 13 -9.01 -2.41 8.50
N ARG A 14 -9.54 -2.66 9.69
CA ARG A 14 -9.01 -3.67 10.62
C ARG A 14 -9.04 -5.08 10.02
N TRP A 15 -10.09 -5.43 9.28
CA TRP A 15 -10.21 -6.76 8.69
C TRP A 15 -9.32 -6.93 7.45
N THR A 16 -9.34 -5.96 6.54
CA THR A 16 -8.58 -5.99 5.29
C THR A 16 -7.08 -5.91 5.58
N MET A 17 -6.65 -4.82 6.20
CA MET A 17 -5.22 -4.61 6.50
C MET A 17 -4.74 -5.49 7.65
N GLY A 18 -5.60 -5.80 8.63
CA GLY A 18 -5.18 -6.56 9.82
C GLY A 18 -5.27 -8.07 9.73
N ARG A 19 -6.02 -8.63 8.76
CA ARG A 19 -6.15 -10.10 8.61
C ARG A 19 -5.95 -10.59 7.18
N ALA A 20 -6.64 -9.99 6.21
CA ALA A 20 -6.61 -10.49 4.83
C ALA A 20 -5.22 -10.30 4.19
N LEU A 21 -4.71 -9.06 4.21
CA LEU A 21 -3.42 -8.74 3.57
C LEU A 21 -2.21 -9.46 4.20
N PRO A 22 -2.07 -9.53 5.54
CA PRO A 22 -1.01 -10.30 6.17
C PRO A 22 -1.04 -11.77 5.76
N ARG A 23 -2.23 -12.39 5.77
CA ARG A 23 -2.41 -13.79 5.38
C ARG A 23 -2.05 -14.02 3.92
N ASP A 24 -2.49 -13.15 3.03
CA ASP A 24 -2.28 -13.30 1.59
C ASP A 24 -0.81 -13.02 1.20
N LEU A 25 -0.14 -12.09 1.89
CA LEU A 25 1.31 -11.90 1.78
C LEU A 25 2.05 -13.19 2.19
N LEU A 26 1.73 -13.74 3.36
CA LEU A 26 2.34 -15.00 3.83
C LEU A 26 2.03 -16.18 2.91
N SER A 27 0.85 -16.21 2.30
CA SER A 27 0.49 -17.20 1.29
C SER A 27 1.40 -17.09 0.05
N THR A 28 1.62 -15.87 -0.44
CA THR A 28 2.49 -15.58 -1.59
C THR A 28 3.95 -15.95 -1.31
N ILE A 29 4.48 -15.53 -0.15
CA ILE A 29 5.81 -15.93 0.31
C ILE A 29 5.90 -17.45 0.43
N GLY A 30 4.87 -18.08 1.01
CA GLY A 30 4.81 -19.53 1.19
C GLY A 30 4.74 -20.31 -0.12
N ALA A 31 4.16 -19.75 -1.18
CA ALA A 31 4.15 -20.34 -2.51
C ALA A 31 5.55 -20.31 -3.15
N TRP A 32 6.25 -19.18 -3.01
CA TRP A 32 7.63 -19.05 -3.47
C TRP A 32 8.58 -19.98 -2.68
N LEU A 33 8.50 -19.99 -1.35
CA LEU A 33 9.29 -20.89 -0.50
C LEU A 33 9.04 -22.38 -0.82
N ARG A 34 7.82 -22.76 -1.20
CA ARG A 34 7.53 -24.15 -1.62
C ARG A 34 8.36 -24.56 -2.84
N ARG A 35 8.60 -23.62 -3.75
CA ARG A 35 9.31 -23.86 -5.00
C ARG A 35 10.82 -23.86 -4.80
N GLU A 36 11.35 -22.88 -4.07
CA GLU A 36 12.80 -22.69 -3.92
C GLU A 36 13.39 -23.46 -2.71
N PHE A 37 12.63 -23.56 -1.61
CA PHE A 37 13.11 -24.10 -0.33
C PHE A 37 12.04 -24.98 0.36
N PRO A 38 11.58 -26.07 -0.29
CA PRO A 38 10.44 -26.86 0.18
C PRO A 38 10.58 -27.35 1.63
N ASP A 39 11.76 -27.81 2.01
CA ASP A 39 12.03 -28.37 3.34
C ASP A 39 12.06 -27.32 4.45
N ARG A 40 12.39 -26.06 4.11
CA ARG A 40 12.47 -24.94 5.05
C ARG A 40 11.18 -24.12 5.12
N ARG A 41 10.26 -24.30 4.18
CA ARG A 41 9.03 -23.49 4.05
C ARG A 41 8.25 -23.37 5.35
N ALA A 42 7.96 -24.50 6.00
CA ALA A 42 7.13 -24.52 7.21
C ALA A 42 7.82 -23.77 8.35
N PHE A 43 9.11 -24.01 8.52
CA PHE A 43 9.94 -23.35 9.52
C PHE A 43 10.01 -21.84 9.29
N VAL A 44 10.37 -21.39 8.08
CA VAL A 44 10.48 -19.96 7.74
C VAL A 44 9.15 -19.23 7.96
N LEU A 45 8.03 -19.79 7.51
CA LEU A 45 6.72 -19.17 7.74
C LEU A 45 6.33 -19.12 9.23
N ALA A 46 6.75 -20.10 10.03
CA ALA A 46 6.52 -20.08 11.48
C ALA A 46 7.34 -18.97 12.16
N VAL A 47 8.61 -18.80 11.76
CA VAL A 47 9.47 -17.72 12.24
C VAL A 47 8.86 -16.35 11.92
N ILE A 48 8.45 -16.13 10.67
CA ILE A 48 7.82 -14.85 10.27
C ILE A 48 6.57 -14.58 11.11
N ARG A 49 5.68 -15.57 11.29
CA ARG A 49 4.45 -15.36 12.06
C ARG A 49 4.72 -15.04 13.53
N ARG A 50 5.64 -15.77 14.16
CA ARG A 50 6.01 -15.52 15.56
C ARG A 50 6.59 -14.13 15.71
N ARG A 51 7.53 -13.75 14.84
CA ARG A 51 8.16 -12.43 14.88
C ARG A 51 7.18 -11.30 14.60
N ALA A 52 6.22 -11.51 13.70
CA ALA A 52 5.16 -10.53 13.45
C ALA A 52 4.29 -10.30 14.69
N GLU A 53 3.98 -11.35 15.47
CA GLU A 53 3.23 -11.19 16.71
C GLU A 53 4.03 -10.45 17.78
N GLU A 54 5.30 -10.82 17.96
CA GLU A 54 6.21 -10.11 18.88
C GLU A 54 6.26 -8.61 18.56
N ILE A 55 6.42 -8.24 17.29
CA ILE A 55 6.43 -6.82 16.86
C ILE A 55 5.08 -6.13 17.16
N ARG A 56 3.95 -6.83 16.97
CA ARG A 56 2.63 -6.27 17.29
C ARG A 56 2.44 -6.04 18.78
N GLU A 57 2.97 -6.92 19.62
CA GLU A 57 2.96 -6.77 21.07
C GLU A 57 3.88 -5.61 21.51
N GLU A 58 5.09 -5.52 20.97
CA GLU A 58 6.04 -4.42 21.20
C GLU A 58 5.43 -3.04 20.88
N ASP A 59 4.66 -2.96 19.79
CA ASP A 59 4.08 -1.73 19.26
C ASP A 59 2.56 -1.60 19.51
N ALA A 60 2.01 -2.36 20.45
CA ALA A 60 0.56 -2.40 20.69
C ALA A 60 -0.05 -1.03 21.06
N GLY A 61 0.77 -0.10 21.56
CA GLY A 61 0.36 1.28 21.89
C GLY A 61 0.47 2.28 20.74
N LEU A 62 0.93 1.88 19.54
CA LEU A 62 1.02 2.78 18.39
C LEU A 62 -0.33 3.10 17.73
N PRO A 63 -1.24 2.14 17.54
CA PRO A 63 -2.53 2.41 16.92
C PRO A 63 -3.37 3.37 17.77
N VAL A 64 -3.99 4.35 17.11
CA VAL A 64 -4.92 5.29 17.74
C VAL A 64 -6.39 5.03 17.37
N ASP A 65 -6.62 4.13 16.41
CA ASP A 65 -7.93 3.72 15.91
C ASP A 65 -7.87 2.33 15.25
N GLY A 66 -9.04 1.80 14.84
CA GLY A 66 -9.17 0.50 14.18
C GLY A 66 -8.36 0.35 12.88
N PRO A 67 -8.38 1.33 11.95
CA PRO A 67 -7.52 1.32 10.77
C PRO A 67 -6.04 1.20 11.12
N ALA A 68 -5.55 1.95 12.10
CA ALA A 68 -4.16 1.89 12.55
C ALA A 68 -3.79 0.50 13.15
N GLU A 69 -4.73 -0.21 13.80
CA GLU A 69 -4.49 -1.60 14.23
C GLU A 69 -4.23 -2.51 13.03
N GLY A 70 -4.99 -2.33 11.95
CA GLY A 70 -4.81 -3.06 10.70
C GLY A 70 -3.47 -2.75 10.03
N MET A 71 -3.10 -1.46 10.01
CA MET A 71 -1.81 -1.02 9.47
C MET A 71 -0.64 -1.57 10.27
N LEU A 72 -0.73 -1.63 11.61
CA LEU A 72 0.28 -2.24 12.47
C LEU A 72 0.46 -3.72 12.13
N ALA A 73 -0.62 -4.49 12.04
CA ALA A 73 -0.54 -5.92 11.74
C ALA A 73 0.12 -6.21 10.38
N LEU A 74 -0.19 -5.41 9.36
CA LEU A 74 0.48 -5.52 8.06
C LEU A 74 1.95 -5.12 8.12
N SER A 75 2.27 -4.01 8.78
CA SER A 75 3.64 -3.50 8.92
C SER A 75 4.53 -4.49 9.68
N ALA A 76 4.01 -5.06 10.77
CA ALA A 76 4.68 -6.09 11.56
C ALA A 76 4.96 -7.35 10.73
N THR A 77 4.00 -7.77 9.90
CA THR A 77 4.17 -8.92 9.00
C THR A 77 5.24 -8.66 7.94
N VAL A 78 5.24 -7.47 7.34
CA VAL A 78 6.25 -7.07 6.35
C VAL A 78 7.63 -6.99 7.00
N LEU A 79 7.75 -6.38 8.19
CA LEU A 79 9.02 -6.30 8.91
C LEU A 79 9.56 -7.68 9.28
N ALA A 80 8.73 -8.53 9.89
CA ALA A 80 9.11 -9.90 10.24
C ALA A 80 9.53 -10.71 9.00
N ALA A 81 8.84 -10.52 7.86
CA ALA A 81 9.20 -11.16 6.61
C ALA A 81 10.56 -10.64 6.10
N HIS A 82 10.81 -9.33 6.16
CA HIS A 82 12.09 -8.75 5.79
C HIS A 82 13.24 -9.29 6.66
N GLU A 83 13.09 -9.22 8.00
CA GLU A 83 14.07 -9.72 8.97
C GLU A 83 14.37 -11.21 8.78
N THR A 84 13.38 -12.03 8.43
CA THR A 84 13.58 -13.47 8.25
C THR A 84 14.15 -13.80 6.86
N LEU A 85 13.68 -13.13 5.82
CA LEU A 85 14.03 -13.46 4.44
C LEU A 85 15.40 -12.90 4.05
N ILE A 86 15.94 -11.90 4.75
CA ILE A 86 17.28 -11.38 4.46
C ILE A 86 18.33 -12.50 4.50
N ASP A 87 18.25 -13.43 5.46
CA ASP A 87 19.13 -14.59 5.55
C ASP A 87 18.85 -15.64 4.46
N VAL A 88 17.61 -15.70 3.96
CA VAL A 88 17.25 -16.56 2.81
C VAL A 88 17.81 -15.99 1.51
N PHE A 89 18.02 -14.67 1.45
CA PHE A 89 18.66 -13.96 0.34
C PHE A 89 20.14 -13.62 0.62
N ASP A 90 20.83 -14.42 1.45
CA ASP A 90 22.27 -14.31 1.71
C ASP A 90 22.72 -12.91 2.21
N GLY A 91 21.86 -12.22 2.96
CA GLY A 91 22.12 -10.87 3.46
C GLY A 91 21.72 -9.74 2.49
N ASP A 92 21.19 -10.05 1.30
CA ASP A 92 20.83 -9.04 0.30
C ASP A 92 19.50 -8.35 0.65
N ALA A 93 19.62 -7.25 1.41
CA ALA A 93 18.49 -6.41 1.81
C ALA A 93 17.70 -5.86 0.61
N ARG A 94 18.40 -5.43 -0.45
CA ARG A 94 17.76 -4.85 -1.65
C ARG A 94 16.90 -5.89 -2.36
N ARG A 95 17.44 -7.08 -2.57
CA ARG A 95 16.70 -8.19 -3.19
C ARG A 95 15.51 -8.62 -2.33
N THR A 96 15.68 -8.63 -1.01
CA THR A 96 14.60 -8.94 -0.05
C THR A 96 13.44 -7.93 -0.18
N VAL A 97 13.75 -6.63 -0.17
CA VAL A 97 12.74 -5.57 -0.36
C VAL A 97 12.06 -5.68 -1.71
N LEU A 98 12.80 -5.89 -2.80
CA LEU A 98 12.23 -6.05 -4.14
C LEU A 98 11.30 -7.26 -4.24
N PHE A 99 11.68 -8.38 -3.64
CA PHE A 99 10.83 -9.57 -3.55
C PHE A 99 9.53 -9.27 -2.79
N LEU A 100 9.61 -8.60 -1.63
CA LEU A 100 8.44 -8.25 -0.83
C LEU A 100 7.52 -7.24 -1.56
N ARG A 101 8.08 -6.26 -2.28
CA ARG A 101 7.32 -5.34 -3.15
C ARG A 101 6.49 -6.12 -4.17
N GLN A 102 7.12 -7.09 -4.84
CA GLN A 102 6.44 -7.93 -5.83
C GLN A 102 5.37 -8.82 -5.18
N ALA A 103 5.68 -9.45 -4.04
CA ALA A 103 4.75 -10.32 -3.33
C ALA A 103 3.51 -9.54 -2.89
N LEU A 104 3.67 -8.39 -2.25
CA LEU A 104 2.57 -7.56 -1.79
C LEU A 104 1.75 -6.99 -2.95
N GLY A 105 2.40 -6.50 -4.01
CA GLY A 105 1.71 -5.98 -5.20
C GLY A 105 0.84 -7.02 -5.90
N SER A 106 1.18 -8.31 -5.81
CA SER A 106 0.37 -9.39 -6.39
C SER A 106 -0.94 -9.66 -5.66
N VAL A 107 -0.97 -9.45 -4.34
CA VAL A 107 -2.15 -9.65 -3.47
C VAL A 107 -3.24 -8.61 -3.79
N LEU A 108 -2.83 -7.37 -4.02
CA LEU A 108 -3.72 -6.22 -4.07
C LEU A 108 -4.27 -5.89 -5.46
N ARG A 109 -3.85 -6.62 -6.50
CA ARG A 109 -4.13 -6.26 -7.89
C ARG A 109 -5.62 -6.18 -8.24
N ARG A 110 -6.42 -7.15 -7.79
CA ARG A 110 -7.83 -7.27 -8.21
C ARG A 110 -8.77 -6.23 -7.57
N PRO A 111 -8.74 -5.99 -6.25
CA PRO A 111 -9.64 -5.00 -5.63
C PRO A 111 -9.50 -3.60 -6.23
N PHE A 112 -8.26 -3.13 -6.44
CA PHE A 112 -8.00 -1.79 -6.97
C PHE A 112 -8.33 -1.63 -8.46
N GLN A 113 -8.18 -2.69 -9.26
CA GLN A 113 -8.67 -2.69 -10.64
C GLN A 113 -10.18 -2.44 -10.72
N VAL A 114 -10.96 -2.96 -9.76
CA VAL A 114 -12.41 -2.72 -9.71
C VAL A 114 -12.72 -1.28 -9.28
N THR A 115 -12.05 -0.77 -8.25
CA THR A 115 -12.32 0.58 -7.71
C THR A 115 -11.91 1.70 -8.67
N PHE A 116 -10.74 1.59 -9.30
CA PHE A 116 -10.17 2.68 -10.11
C PHE A 116 -10.24 2.44 -11.63
N GLY A 117 -10.57 1.23 -12.08
CA GLY A 117 -10.83 0.95 -13.50
C GLY A 117 -12.26 1.29 -13.96
N ALA A 118 -13.24 1.24 -13.05
CA ALA A 118 -14.64 1.58 -13.37
C ALA A 118 -14.90 3.09 -13.65
N PRO A 119 -14.23 4.05 -12.99
CA PRO A 119 -14.37 5.49 -13.25
C PRO A 119 -14.10 5.93 -14.70
N GLY A 120 -13.23 5.23 -15.44
CA GLY A 120 -12.84 5.60 -16.80
C GLY A 120 -13.98 5.56 -17.84
N ARG A 121 -15.13 4.97 -17.50
CA ARG A 121 -16.28 4.85 -18.43
C ARG A 121 -17.40 5.85 -18.16
N ARG A 122 -17.15 6.85 -17.31
CA ARG A 122 -18.14 7.85 -16.90
C ARG A 122 -18.01 9.11 -17.74
N ASP A 123 -19.07 9.90 -17.80
CA ASP A 123 -19.10 11.19 -18.51
C ASP A 123 -18.12 12.21 -17.90
N ASP A 124 -17.80 12.07 -16.60
CA ASP A 124 -16.76 12.81 -15.89
C ASP A 124 -15.77 11.85 -15.20
N PRO A 125 -14.75 11.34 -15.92
CA PRO A 125 -13.75 10.44 -15.36
C PRO A 125 -12.94 11.09 -14.22
N LEU A 126 -12.61 12.38 -14.34
CA LEU A 126 -11.74 13.06 -13.39
C LEU A 126 -12.46 13.31 -12.05
N GLY A 127 -13.71 13.77 -12.07
CA GLY A 127 -14.53 13.88 -10.86
C GLY A 127 -14.87 12.53 -10.22
N ALA A 128 -14.96 11.46 -11.02
CA ALA A 128 -15.11 10.10 -10.49
C ALA A 128 -13.85 9.62 -9.75
N ILE A 129 -12.66 9.91 -10.28
CA ILE A 129 -11.38 9.64 -9.60
C ILE A 129 -11.26 10.48 -8.33
N GLU A 130 -11.56 11.78 -8.38
CA GLU A 130 -11.54 12.65 -7.21
C GLU A 130 -12.42 12.09 -6.08
N SER A 131 -13.63 11.67 -6.42
CA SER A 131 -14.57 11.05 -5.49
C SER A 131 -14.02 9.75 -4.88
N ALA A 132 -13.34 8.92 -5.70
CA ALA A 132 -12.69 7.70 -5.24
C ALA A 132 -11.51 8.01 -4.29
N CYS A 133 -10.66 8.98 -4.62
CA CYS A 133 -9.56 9.42 -3.75
C CYS A 133 -10.07 9.95 -2.41
N ARG A 134 -11.14 10.76 -2.41
CA ARG A 134 -11.75 11.27 -1.16
C ARG A 134 -12.37 10.15 -0.32
N ALA A 135 -13.02 9.18 -0.96
CA ALA A 135 -13.56 8.01 -0.26
C ALA A 135 -12.43 7.17 0.36
N GLU A 136 -11.34 6.95 -0.37
CA GLU A 136 -10.18 6.20 0.10
C GLU A 136 -9.44 6.94 1.23
N ALA A 137 -9.29 8.26 1.13
CA ALA A 137 -8.74 9.10 2.18
C ALA A 137 -9.48 8.92 3.52
N GLY A 138 -10.82 8.87 3.47
CA GLY A 138 -11.66 8.67 4.64
C GLY A 138 -11.54 7.28 5.31
N ARG A 139 -10.89 6.29 4.67
CA ARG A 139 -10.74 4.93 5.22
C ARG A 139 -9.48 4.72 6.06
N HIS A 140 -8.50 5.62 5.95
CA HIS A 140 -7.18 5.41 6.55
C HIS A 140 -7.09 5.81 8.03
N GLY A 141 -8.13 6.41 8.60
CA GLY A 141 -8.15 6.83 10.01
C GLY A 141 -7.20 8.01 10.28
N ALA A 142 -6.93 8.27 11.57
CA ALA A 142 -6.16 9.41 12.05
C ALA A 142 -4.63 9.24 11.89
N SER A 143 -4.15 8.03 11.64
CA SER A 143 -2.72 7.75 11.45
C SER A 143 -2.19 8.06 10.04
N VAL A 144 -3.05 8.53 9.14
CA VAL A 144 -2.67 8.96 7.79
C VAL A 144 -3.37 10.27 7.49
N ASP A 145 -2.62 11.26 7.01
CA ASP A 145 -3.15 12.57 6.64
C ASP A 145 -3.12 12.69 5.13
N ILE A 146 -4.31 12.61 4.51
CA ILE A 146 -4.49 12.64 3.07
C ILE A 146 -5.31 13.86 2.69
N ARG A 147 -4.73 14.74 1.87
CA ARG A 147 -5.43 15.86 1.24
C ARG A 147 -5.70 15.55 -0.21
N VAL A 148 -6.92 15.84 -0.66
CA VAL A 148 -7.33 15.72 -2.06
C VAL A 148 -7.77 17.09 -2.56
N GLU A 149 -7.08 17.57 -3.58
CA GLU A 149 -7.21 18.91 -4.14
C GLU A 149 -7.37 18.81 -5.67
N ARG A 150 -7.99 19.83 -6.27
CA ARG A 150 -8.05 20.01 -7.72
C ARG A 150 -7.21 21.26 -8.03
N PRO A 151 -5.89 21.10 -8.25
CA PRO A 151 -5.01 22.26 -8.46
C PRO A 151 -5.40 23.03 -9.73
N ASP A 152 -5.85 22.30 -10.75
CA ASP A 152 -6.18 22.80 -12.08
C ASP A 152 -7.48 22.14 -12.58
N ALA A 153 -8.10 22.66 -13.63
CA ALA A 153 -9.33 22.07 -14.21
C ALA A 153 -9.11 20.61 -14.68
N ASP A 154 -7.89 20.30 -15.13
CA ASP A 154 -7.53 19.03 -15.77
C ASP A 154 -6.72 18.09 -14.87
N ALA A 155 -6.67 18.36 -13.56
CA ALA A 155 -5.86 17.59 -12.63
C ALA A 155 -6.52 17.41 -11.26
N VAL A 156 -6.35 16.22 -10.69
CA VAL A 156 -6.64 15.93 -9.28
C VAL A 156 -5.34 15.54 -8.61
N GLU A 157 -5.03 16.13 -7.46
CA GLU A 157 -3.85 15.79 -6.66
C GLU A 157 -4.27 15.24 -5.31
N MET A 158 -3.70 14.09 -4.95
CA MET A 158 -3.74 13.50 -3.62
C MET A 158 -2.37 13.62 -2.96
N ARG A 159 -2.32 14.23 -1.79
CA ARG A 159 -1.11 14.44 -0.99
C ARG A 159 -1.20 13.67 0.31
N VAL A 160 -0.19 12.84 0.60
CA VAL A 160 -0.07 12.13 1.88
C VAL A 160 1.01 12.81 2.72
N GLU A 161 0.59 13.58 3.73
CA GLU A 161 1.47 14.40 4.59
C GLU A 161 1.89 13.68 5.87
N ARG A 162 1.14 12.65 6.27
CA ARG A 162 1.45 11.75 7.38
C ARG A 162 1.12 10.34 6.96
N CYS A 163 1.97 9.38 7.28
CA CYS A 163 1.80 8.00 6.84
C CYS A 163 2.27 7.04 7.93
N PHE A 164 1.32 6.30 8.50
CA PHE A 164 1.60 5.27 9.50
C PHE A 164 2.75 4.34 9.09
N PHE A 165 2.73 3.84 7.84
CA PHE A 165 3.75 2.91 7.35
C PHE A 165 5.14 3.53 7.36
N HIS A 166 5.27 4.77 6.85
CA HIS A 166 6.53 5.49 6.86
C HIS A 166 7.04 5.67 8.30
N ASP A 167 6.19 6.17 9.18
CA ASP A 167 6.58 6.49 10.55
C ASP A 167 6.92 5.22 11.36
N PHE A 168 6.21 4.11 11.13
CA PHE A 168 6.50 2.81 11.73
C PHE A 168 7.90 2.29 11.37
N PHE A 169 8.23 2.21 10.07
CA PHE A 169 9.52 1.67 9.63
C PHE A 169 10.69 2.63 9.94
N ALA A 170 10.47 3.95 9.84
CA ALA A 170 11.48 4.95 10.17
C ALA A 170 11.89 4.86 11.66
N ARG A 171 10.94 4.70 12.58
CA ARG A 171 11.21 4.53 14.02
C ARG A 171 12.04 3.30 14.35
N ARG A 172 12.05 2.29 13.48
CA ARG A 172 12.82 1.06 13.63
C ARG A 172 14.13 1.08 12.83
N GLY A 173 14.50 2.21 12.23
CA GLY A 173 15.76 2.37 11.48
C GLY A 173 15.77 1.63 10.13
N VAL A 174 14.61 1.22 9.63
CA VAL A 174 14.45 0.42 8.40
C VAL A 174 13.57 1.14 7.38
N GLY A 175 13.80 2.45 7.20
CA GLY A 175 13.00 3.32 6.32
C GLY A 175 12.89 2.81 4.88
N ASP A 176 13.92 2.14 4.36
CA ASP A 176 13.89 1.55 3.02
C ASP A 176 12.79 0.47 2.87
N VAL A 177 12.40 -0.21 3.96
CA VAL A 177 11.32 -1.21 3.96
C VAL A 177 9.96 -0.56 3.73
N THR A 178 9.79 0.74 4.01
CA THR A 178 8.57 1.49 3.66
C THR A 178 8.26 1.37 2.16
N THR A 179 9.27 1.22 1.30
CA THR A 179 9.06 1.05 -0.15
C THR A 179 8.26 -0.22 -0.52
N VAL A 180 8.24 -1.24 0.35
CA VAL A 180 7.34 -2.39 0.22
C VAL A 180 5.89 -1.93 0.24
N MET A 181 5.55 -1.06 1.19
CA MET A 181 4.21 -0.48 1.30
C MET A 181 3.93 0.49 0.16
N CYS A 182 4.89 1.33 -0.24
CA CYS A 182 4.71 2.26 -1.36
C CYS A 182 4.48 1.56 -2.70
N ALA A 183 4.96 0.32 -2.88
CA ALA A 183 4.71 -0.45 -4.10
C ALA A 183 3.22 -0.80 -4.28
N TRP A 184 2.42 -0.72 -3.21
CA TRP A 184 0.95 -0.80 -3.26
C TRP A 184 0.40 0.16 -4.32
N ASP A 185 0.79 1.43 -4.28
CA ASP A 185 0.13 2.49 -5.05
C ASP A 185 0.21 2.30 -6.57
N ALA A 186 1.27 1.64 -7.06
CA ALA A 186 1.40 1.30 -8.48
C ALA A 186 0.23 0.43 -8.97
N THR A 187 -0.49 -0.23 -8.08
CA THR A 187 -1.66 -1.04 -8.42
C THR A 187 -2.84 -0.19 -8.88
N TRP A 188 -3.17 0.88 -8.15
CA TRP A 188 -4.29 1.75 -8.52
C TRP A 188 -3.89 2.70 -9.64
N MET A 189 -2.65 3.19 -9.66
CA MET A 189 -2.15 4.04 -10.73
C MET A 189 -2.23 3.33 -12.10
N ARG A 190 -1.91 2.04 -12.15
CA ARG A 190 -2.10 1.20 -13.35
C ARG A 190 -3.55 0.97 -13.75
N ALA A 191 -4.50 1.09 -12.81
CA ALA A 191 -5.92 0.89 -13.10
C ALA A 191 -6.55 2.10 -13.78
N VAL A 192 -5.90 3.28 -13.70
CA VAL A 192 -6.25 4.47 -14.49
C VAL A 192 -5.73 4.24 -15.91
N ASP A 193 -6.59 3.70 -16.77
CA ASP A 193 -6.28 3.36 -18.16
C ASP A 193 -6.52 4.58 -19.08
N PRO A 194 -5.48 5.16 -19.72
CA PRO A 194 -5.63 6.29 -20.62
C PRO A 194 -6.51 6.01 -21.83
N ALA A 195 -6.47 4.79 -22.38
CA ALA A 195 -7.26 4.44 -23.57
C ALA A 195 -8.76 4.40 -23.29
N VAL A 196 -9.15 4.23 -22.02
CA VAL A 196 -10.55 4.21 -21.59
C VAL A 196 -10.97 5.56 -21.03
N SER A 197 -10.14 6.16 -20.16
CA SER A 197 -10.51 7.32 -19.35
C SER A 197 -10.05 8.65 -19.90
N GLY A 198 -9.07 8.68 -20.82
CA GLY A 198 -8.34 9.89 -21.18
C GLY A 198 -7.53 10.48 -20.02
N LEU A 199 -7.25 9.68 -18.97
CA LEU A 199 -6.50 10.10 -17.78
C LEU A 199 -5.24 9.28 -17.60
N ARG A 200 -4.25 9.86 -16.94
CA ARG A 200 -3.00 9.20 -16.53
C ARG A 200 -2.68 9.50 -15.08
N ALA A 201 -2.25 8.48 -14.35
CA ALA A 201 -1.79 8.63 -12.98
C ALA A 201 -0.27 8.86 -12.90
N GLU A 202 0.15 9.66 -11.93
CA GLU A 202 1.55 10.03 -11.69
C GLU A 202 1.82 10.03 -10.19
N ARG A 203 2.96 9.48 -9.76
CA ARG A 203 3.53 9.72 -8.44
C ARG A 203 4.86 10.44 -8.58
N THR A 204 4.93 11.68 -8.11
CA THR A 204 6.08 12.57 -8.33
C THR A 204 7.03 12.64 -7.15
N THR A 205 6.54 12.45 -5.92
CA THR A 205 7.34 12.47 -4.68
C THR A 205 6.92 11.35 -3.73
N LEU A 206 7.85 10.92 -2.88
CA LEU A 206 7.64 9.88 -1.87
C LEU A 206 8.35 10.21 -0.55
N ARG A 207 7.61 10.15 0.55
CA ARG A 207 8.20 10.24 1.89
C ARG A 207 9.26 9.17 2.15
N SER A 208 9.05 7.96 1.63
CA SER A 208 10.03 6.87 1.74
C SER A 208 11.35 7.15 1.00
N GLN A 209 11.42 8.19 0.18
CA GLN A 209 12.64 8.66 -0.49
C GLN A 209 13.14 10.01 0.05
N GLY A 210 12.59 10.47 1.18
CA GLY A 210 13.03 11.69 1.87
C GLY A 210 12.24 12.96 1.53
N ASP A 211 11.18 12.87 0.73
CA ASP A 211 10.31 14.02 0.45
C ASP A 211 9.40 14.38 1.64
N ASP A 212 8.84 15.59 1.62
CA ASP A 212 7.92 16.10 2.65
C ASP A 212 6.55 15.41 2.62
N ALA A 213 6.11 14.98 1.44
CA ALA A 213 4.83 14.32 1.22
C ALA A 213 4.91 13.34 0.04
N CYS A 214 4.05 12.33 0.04
CA CYS A 214 3.79 11.57 -1.18
C CYS A 214 2.79 12.35 -2.04
N ARG A 215 3.10 12.56 -3.32
CA ARG A 215 2.22 13.28 -4.26
C ARG A 215 1.79 12.36 -5.38
N PHE A 216 0.48 12.21 -5.50
CA PHE A 216 -0.17 11.48 -6.56
C PHE A 216 -1.03 12.44 -7.37
N ARG A 217 -0.81 12.50 -8.68
CA ARG A 217 -1.62 13.30 -9.60
C ARG A 217 -2.34 12.38 -10.56
N VAL A 218 -3.57 12.73 -10.90
CA VAL A 218 -4.27 12.18 -12.05
C VAL A 218 -4.58 13.35 -12.98
N VAL A 219 -4.08 13.26 -14.20
CA VAL A 219 -4.12 14.33 -15.20
C VAL A 219 -4.77 13.84 -16.49
N CYS A 220 -5.41 14.73 -17.23
CA CYS A 220 -5.87 14.44 -18.59
C CYS A 220 -4.68 14.11 -19.52
N THR A 221 -4.90 13.21 -20.47
CA THR A 221 -3.92 12.87 -21.50
C THR A 221 -4.64 12.53 -22.81
N GLU A 222 -4.05 12.97 -23.93
CA GLU A 222 -4.51 12.61 -25.27
C GLU A 222 -3.81 11.36 -25.82
N ASP A 223 -2.79 10.85 -25.12
CA ASP A 223 -2.05 9.66 -25.55
C ASP A 223 -2.69 8.39 -24.93
N PRO A 224 -3.42 7.58 -25.71
CA PRO A 224 -4.04 6.36 -25.21
C PRO A 224 -3.02 5.27 -24.85
N ALA A 225 -1.75 5.41 -25.29
CA ALA A 225 -0.66 4.49 -24.96
C ALA A 225 0.19 4.96 -23.77
N ALA A 226 -0.13 6.11 -23.18
CA ALA A 226 0.62 6.62 -22.05
C ALA A 226 0.63 5.61 -20.89
N THR A 227 1.74 5.55 -20.16
CA THR A 227 1.83 4.75 -18.93
C THR A 227 1.84 5.67 -17.72
N PHE A 228 1.45 5.15 -16.56
CA PHE A 228 1.62 5.86 -15.30
C PHE A 228 3.10 6.21 -15.06
N VAL A 229 3.34 7.33 -14.37
CA VAL A 229 4.68 7.76 -13.94
C VAL A 229 4.84 7.44 -12.47
N ASP A 230 5.99 6.91 -12.07
CA ASP A 230 6.24 6.55 -10.69
C ASP A 230 7.66 6.90 -10.27
N ALA A 231 7.79 7.78 -9.27
CA ALA A 231 9.06 8.15 -8.67
C ALA A 231 9.67 7.02 -7.81
N LEU A 232 8.89 5.98 -7.45
CA LEU A 232 9.41 4.83 -6.73
C LEU A 232 10.33 4.01 -7.64
N ARG A 233 11.65 4.17 -7.42
CA ARG A 233 12.72 3.46 -8.14
C ARG A 233 12.90 2.02 -7.67
#